data_AF-A0A9E5C4L9-F1
#
_entry.id   AF-A0A9E5C4L9-F1
#
_cell.length_a   1.000
_cell.length_b   1.000
_cell.length_c   1.000
_cell.angle_alpha   90.00
_cell.angle_beta   90.00
_cell.angle_gamma   90.00
#
_symmetry.space_group_name_H-M   'P 1'
#
loop_
_entity.id
_entity.type
_entity.pdbx_description
1 polymer ?
#
loop_
_entity_poly.entity_id
_entity_poly.type
_entity_poly.pdbx_seq_one_letter_code
_entity_poly.pdbx_strand_id
1 'polypeptide(L)'
;MAIGIGFLTGNFLYSLIMLSVAFIYPMVMLLRRREARKRWVLERDRIRQAYEKHMGKVEDQLEQNRARQLTFLQWTYPEPRDLTTWSTRGSERLWERRPEDADFLKLRVGLGEATASYEVDVPSVAIPELAPELLLEARNMALAFRTLQDAPVSYDLGHHGTLGISGPRRLREGLARAILTGAAALHAPDDMALYAILPSKGIAGWNWLKWLPHTHAIRSNSGAPRLAYDRERITNLLSGLLDELEARTLRESEAIGESGPFLLILVADDEAVRGEAAIQRLIREGSDLRAGLILLSASPNDIPPGIRGRVEIVNEKRATLYSPDQAGAVDIRPDNIGIENTEKLARGLAPIELADSQTAGDLPDQIRLMELIGCPDVKRLDLKSRWLAALSRPPNLEVPLGMRHGSRPLIANLKQSGQGPHGLIAGTTGSGKSELLLTLLSGLALSNHPHQVNFVLVDYKGGTAMSVLADLPHTVGMVTDLDGKQTRRALVALRSELSRREEILARHQVADVDKYHELGISEPFPYLFIVIDEFAELKER
;
A
#
# COMPACT_ATOMS: atom_id res chain seq x y z
N MET A 1 63.25 9.52 78.97
CA MET A 1 62.89 9.32 80.40
C MET A 1 63.25 7.94 80.95
N ALA A 2 63.06 6.83 80.23
CA ALA A 2 63.38 5.49 80.75
C ALA A 2 64.87 5.20 81.01
N ILE A 3 65.79 5.80 80.24
CA ILE A 3 67.25 5.57 80.40
C ILE A 3 67.78 6.19 81.70
N GLY A 4 67.21 7.31 82.17
CA GLY A 4 67.63 7.98 83.41
C GLY A 4 67.27 7.21 84.69
N ILE A 5 66.19 6.41 84.67
CA ILE A 5 65.75 5.61 85.83
C ILE A 5 66.58 4.32 85.96
N GLY A 6 67.11 3.79 84.85
CA GLY A 6 67.97 2.61 84.85
C GLY A 6 69.33 2.83 85.51
N PHE A 7 69.88 4.05 85.46
CA PHE A 7 71.15 4.37 86.14
C PHE A 7 71.00 4.52 87.66
N LEU A 8 69.82 4.92 88.16
CA LEU A 8 69.55 5.11 89.60
C LEU A 8 69.29 3.79 90.36
N THR A 9 68.94 2.71 89.65
CA THR A 9 68.57 1.42 90.28
C THR A 9 69.64 0.34 90.15
N GLY A 10 70.81 0.66 89.56
CA GLY A 10 71.96 -0.25 89.47
C GLY A 10 71.74 -1.49 88.60
N ASN A 11 70.62 -1.60 87.89
CA ASN A 11 70.22 -2.84 87.22
C ASN A 11 70.27 -2.70 85.68
N PHE A 12 71.48 -2.83 85.13
CA PHE A 12 71.77 -2.72 83.68
C PHE A 12 70.98 -3.71 82.80
N LEU A 13 70.51 -4.83 83.36
CA LEU A 13 69.75 -5.83 82.61
C LEU A 13 68.37 -5.30 82.19
N TYR A 14 67.71 -4.53 83.05
CA TYR A 14 66.39 -3.95 82.77
C TYR A 14 66.46 -2.86 81.70
N SER A 15 67.50 -2.03 81.70
CA SER A 15 67.69 -1.01 80.67
C SER A 15 68.00 -1.64 79.30
N LEU A 16 68.75 -2.76 79.27
CA LEU A 16 69.03 -3.52 78.04
C LEU A 16 67.76 -4.16 77.45
N ILE A 17 66.92 -4.77 78.28
CA ILE A 17 65.64 -5.36 77.85
C ILE A 17 64.71 -4.27 77.31
N MET A 18 64.57 -3.14 78.01
CA MET A 18 63.72 -2.04 77.54
C MET A 18 64.22 -1.42 76.24
N LEU A 19 65.54 -1.32 76.04
CA LEU A 19 66.12 -0.89 74.77
C LEU A 19 65.81 -1.89 73.65
N SER A 20 65.93 -3.20 73.90
CA SER A 20 65.63 -4.24 72.91
C SER A 20 64.15 -4.22 72.48
N VAL A 21 63.22 -4.05 73.42
CA VAL A 21 61.77 -3.91 73.13
C VAL A 21 61.49 -2.65 72.32
N ALA A 22 62.18 -1.55 72.62
CA ALA A 22 62.06 -0.29 71.88
C ALA A 22 62.56 -0.39 70.42
N PHE A 23 63.46 -1.32 70.09
CA PHE A 23 63.93 -1.56 68.71
C PHE A 23 63.16 -2.67 67.99
N ILE A 24 62.72 -3.72 68.70
CA ILE A 24 61.94 -4.83 68.13
C ILE A 24 60.54 -4.35 67.71
N TYR A 25 59.89 -3.50 68.50
CA TYR A 25 58.54 -3.05 68.21
C TYR A 25 58.43 -2.24 66.89
N PRO A 26 59.29 -1.23 66.63
CA PRO A 26 59.35 -0.56 65.32
C PRO A 26 59.66 -1.51 64.17
N MET A 27 60.56 -2.48 64.38
CA MET A 27 60.96 -3.45 63.35
C MET A 27 59.80 -4.37 62.96
N VAL A 28 59.10 -4.95 63.95
CA VAL A 28 57.89 -5.78 63.73
C VAL A 28 56.78 -4.94 63.09
N MET A 29 56.60 -3.70 63.53
CA MET A 29 55.64 -2.77 62.93
C MET A 29 55.99 -2.44 61.47
N LEU A 30 57.28 -2.31 61.12
CA LEU A 30 57.74 -2.06 59.76
C LEU A 30 57.52 -3.28 58.85
N LEU A 31 57.80 -4.49 59.34
CA LEU A 31 57.53 -5.74 58.63
C LEU A 31 56.03 -5.96 58.42
N ARG A 32 55.21 -5.75 59.47
CA ARG A 32 53.74 -5.79 59.37
C ARG A 32 53.21 -4.75 58.38
N ARG A 33 53.75 -3.52 58.38
CA ARG A 33 53.40 -2.49 57.39
C ARG A 33 53.79 -2.91 55.97
N ARG A 34 54.93 -3.58 55.78
CA ARG A 34 55.39 -4.04 54.46
C ARG A 34 54.52 -5.18 53.93
N GLU A 35 54.15 -6.14 54.77
CA GLU A 35 53.22 -7.22 54.41
C GLU A 35 51.79 -6.72 54.19
N ALA A 36 51.31 -5.80 55.03
CA ALA A 36 50.01 -5.14 54.84
C ALA A 36 49.99 -4.36 53.52
N ARG A 37 51.07 -3.63 53.18
CA ARG A 37 51.19 -2.93 51.90
C ARG A 37 51.20 -3.89 50.71
N LYS A 38 51.94 -5.01 50.77
CA LYS A 38 51.93 -6.03 49.71
C LYS A 38 50.54 -6.63 49.49
N ARG A 39 49.84 -7.00 50.57
CA ARG A 39 48.47 -7.52 50.50
C ARG A 39 47.50 -6.48 49.96
N TRP A 40 47.61 -5.24 50.39
CA TRP A 40 46.78 -4.12 49.91
C TRP A 40 46.97 -3.87 48.41
N VAL A 41 48.20 -3.91 47.89
CA VAL A 41 48.46 -3.78 46.44
C VAL A 41 47.83 -4.94 45.67
N LEU A 42 48.05 -6.19 46.10
CA LEU A 42 47.48 -7.36 45.43
C LEU A 42 45.96 -7.37 45.43
N GLU A 43 45.33 -6.99 46.54
CA GLU A 43 43.87 -6.92 46.64
C GLU A 43 43.30 -5.81 45.77
N ARG A 44 43.94 -4.63 45.75
CA ARG A 44 43.57 -3.53 44.86
C ARG A 44 43.67 -3.93 43.39
N ASP A 45 44.73 -4.62 43.00
CA ASP A 45 44.93 -5.07 41.62
C ASP A 45 43.89 -6.15 41.23
N ARG A 46 43.53 -7.05 42.15
CA ARG A 46 42.44 -8.02 41.93
C ARG A 46 41.09 -7.35 41.73
N ILE A 47 40.74 -6.37 42.58
CA ILE A 47 39.47 -5.67 42.45
C ILE A 47 39.44 -4.87 41.14
N ARG A 48 40.56 -4.23 40.77
CA ARG A 48 40.70 -3.53 39.49
C ARG A 48 40.51 -4.49 38.30
N GLN A 49 41.17 -5.64 38.29
CA GLN A 49 40.99 -6.64 37.23
C GLN A 49 39.56 -7.17 37.15
N ALA A 50 38.91 -7.40 38.30
CA ALA A 50 37.51 -7.83 38.34
C ALA A 50 36.58 -6.73 37.80
N TYR A 51 36.85 -5.47 38.12
CA TYR A 51 36.13 -4.31 37.60
C TYR A 51 36.33 -4.15 36.08
N GLU A 52 37.56 -4.15 35.59
CA GLU A 52 37.87 -4.06 34.16
C GLU A 52 37.19 -5.19 33.38
N LYS A 53 37.19 -6.42 33.91
CA LYS A 53 36.48 -7.56 33.32
C LYS A 53 34.96 -7.38 33.33
N HIS A 54 34.40 -6.75 34.37
CA HIS A 54 32.97 -6.46 34.43
C HIS A 54 32.59 -5.34 33.44
N MET A 55 33.37 -4.26 33.39
CA MET A 55 33.20 -3.17 32.44
C MET A 55 33.26 -3.65 31.00
N GLY A 56 34.22 -4.51 30.65
CA GLY A 56 34.28 -5.10 29.30
C GLY A 56 33.02 -5.90 28.95
N LYS A 57 32.45 -6.66 29.90
CA LYS A 57 31.17 -7.35 29.66
C LYS A 57 30.00 -6.40 29.46
N VAL A 58 29.97 -5.29 30.20
CA VAL A 58 28.91 -4.28 30.07
C VAL A 58 29.06 -3.55 28.73
N GLU A 59 30.28 -3.18 28.34
CA GLU A 59 30.59 -2.58 27.04
C GLU A 59 30.15 -3.51 25.90
N ASP A 60 30.51 -4.80 25.93
CA ASP A 60 30.07 -5.79 24.94
C ASP A 60 28.53 -5.85 24.83
N GLN A 61 27.82 -5.76 25.97
CA GLN A 61 26.35 -5.75 25.99
C GLN A 61 25.78 -4.46 25.39
N LEU A 62 26.37 -3.31 25.72
CA LEU A 62 25.96 -2.02 25.18
C LEU A 62 26.22 -1.94 23.67
N GLU A 63 27.35 -2.45 23.19
CA GLU A 63 27.64 -2.56 21.76
C GLU A 63 26.64 -3.45 21.03
N GLN A 64 26.29 -4.61 21.60
CA GLN A 64 25.26 -5.48 21.05
C GLN A 64 23.89 -4.79 21.00
N ASN A 65 23.50 -4.07 22.06
CA ASN A 65 22.24 -3.34 22.09
C ASN A 65 22.21 -2.20 21.09
N ARG A 66 23.30 -1.42 20.98
CA ARG A 66 23.48 -0.37 19.97
C ARG A 66 23.37 -0.95 18.55
N ALA A 67 24.05 -2.06 18.27
CA ALA A 67 24.00 -2.71 16.96
C ALA A 67 22.60 -3.21 16.62
N ARG A 68 21.87 -3.79 17.60
CA ARG A 68 20.48 -4.20 17.44
C ARG A 68 19.56 -3.02 17.14
N GLN A 69 19.69 -1.92 17.89
CA GLN A 69 18.90 -0.71 17.67
C GLN A 69 19.19 -0.11 16.29
N LEU A 70 20.45 -0.02 15.88
CA LEU A 70 20.81 0.50 14.56
C LEU A 70 20.23 -0.38 13.43
N THR A 71 20.33 -1.70 13.57
CA THR A 71 19.75 -2.66 12.61
C THR A 71 18.24 -2.49 12.50
N PHE A 72 17.56 -2.32 13.64
CA PHE A 72 16.12 -2.07 13.68
C PHE A 72 15.77 -0.75 12.98
N LEU A 73 16.48 0.35 13.29
CA LEU A 73 16.24 1.65 12.66
C LEU A 73 16.50 1.61 11.14
N GLN A 74 17.55 0.91 10.70
CA GLN A 74 17.85 0.73 9.27
C GLN A 74 16.80 -0.14 8.58
N TRP A 75 16.26 -1.14 9.27
CA TRP A 75 15.15 -1.93 8.77
C TRP A 75 13.89 -1.07 8.58
N THR A 76 13.52 -0.28 9.58
CA THR A 76 12.34 0.60 9.55
C THR A 76 12.50 1.75 8.57
N TYR A 77 13.69 2.35 8.49
CA TYR A 77 14.02 3.51 7.64
C TYR A 77 15.16 3.15 6.66
N PRO A 78 14.86 2.33 5.64
CA PRO A 78 15.86 1.82 4.70
C PRO A 78 16.53 2.93 3.91
N GLU A 79 17.73 2.67 3.41
CA GLU A 79 18.42 3.60 2.53
C GLU A 79 17.66 3.73 1.19
N PRO A 80 17.54 4.93 0.59
CA PRO A 80 16.87 5.11 -0.70
C PRO A 80 17.39 4.20 -1.83
N ARG A 81 18.66 3.80 -1.77
CA ARG A 81 19.26 2.86 -2.75
C ARG A 81 18.73 1.44 -2.60
N ASP A 82 18.46 1.00 -1.38
CA ASP A 82 17.89 -0.33 -1.11
C ASP A 82 16.46 -0.41 -1.64
N LEU A 83 15.67 0.66 -1.46
CA LEU A 83 14.32 0.79 -2.00
C LEU A 83 14.28 0.66 -3.53
N THR A 84 15.28 1.21 -4.22
CA THR A 84 15.42 1.02 -5.68
C THR A 84 15.62 -0.45 -6.03
N THR A 85 16.39 -1.18 -5.23
CA THR A 85 16.59 -2.62 -5.42
C THR A 85 15.32 -3.42 -5.12
N TRP A 86 14.54 -3.01 -4.11
CA TRP A 86 13.27 -3.65 -3.75
C TRP A 86 12.23 -3.57 -4.87
N SER A 87 12.04 -2.37 -5.44
CA SER A 87 11.09 -2.16 -6.54
C SER A 87 11.42 -2.95 -7.80
N THR A 88 12.70 -3.21 -8.06
CA THR A 88 13.15 -3.94 -9.27
C THR A 88 13.17 -5.46 -9.08
N ARG A 89 13.32 -5.95 -7.84
CA ARG A 89 13.35 -7.38 -7.52
C ARG A 89 12.03 -7.93 -6.98
N GLY A 90 11.06 -7.07 -6.68
CA GLY A 90 9.79 -7.47 -6.09
C GLY A 90 9.94 -7.88 -4.62
N SER A 91 10.31 -6.94 -3.76
CA SER A 91 10.34 -7.15 -2.30
C SER A 91 8.93 -7.25 -1.71
N GLU A 92 8.73 -8.15 -0.75
CA GLU A 92 7.48 -8.25 0.04
C GLU A 92 7.24 -7.03 0.94
N ARG A 93 8.28 -6.23 1.17
CA ARG A 93 8.23 -4.99 1.99
C ARG A 93 7.75 -3.76 1.23
N LEU A 94 7.42 -3.90 -0.05
CA LEU A 94 6.81 -2.80 -0.81
C LEU A 94 5.41 -2.55 -0.26
N TRP A 95 5.10 -1.27 -0.02
CA TRP A 95 3.78 -0.84 0.44
C TRP A 95 3.32 -1.50 1.76
N GLU A 96 4.28 -1.72 2.67
CA GLU A 96 4.01 -2.35 3.98
C GLU A 96 3.33 -1.41 4.98
N ARG A 97 3.42 -0.08 4.81
CA ARG A 97 2.89 0.90 5.77
C ARG A 97 1.47 1.33 5.44
N ARG A 98 0.59 1.32 6.43
CA ARG A 98 -0.83 1.70 6.34
C ARG A 98 -1.13 3.01 7.08
N PRO A 99 -2.20 3.73 6.71
CA PRO A 99 -2.59 4.98 7.36
C PRO A 99 -2.73 4.91 8.89
N GLU A 100 -3.12 3.76 9.42
CA GLU A 100 -3.26 3.49 10.86
C GLU A 100 -1.93 3.24 11.59
N ASP A 101 -0.83 2.99 10.86
CA ASP A 101 0.46 2.69 11.46
C ASP A 101 1.13 3.94 12.03
N ALA A 102 1.79 3.80 13.17
CA ALA A 102 2.49 4.91 13.84
C ALA A 102 3.70 5.45 13.05
N ASP A 103 4.15 4.75 12.01
CA ASP A 103 5.24 5.16 11.11
C ASP A 103 4.76 5.56 9.70
N PHE A 104 3.44 5.67 9.50
CA PHE A 104 2.87 6.20 8.27
C PHE A 104 3.41 7.61 7.99
N LEU A 105 3.99 7.79 6.81
CA LEU A 105 4.64 9.05 6.38
C LEU A 105 5.73 9.60 7.32
N LYS A 106 6.30 8.76 8.20
CA LYS A 106 7.59 9.04 8.84
C LYS A 106 8.71 8.75 7.85
N LEU A 107 9.17 9.79 7.17
CA LEU A 107 10.09 9.67 6.04
C LEU A 107 11.52 10.01 6.46
N ARG A 108 12.47 9.16 6.03
CA ARG A 108 13.89 9.37 6.28
C ARG A 108 14.41 10.58 5.51
N VAL A 109 15.16 11.44 6.20
CA VAL A 109 15.80 12.64 5.61
C VAL A 109 17.33 12.55 5.56
N GLY A 110 17.92 11.64 6.33
CA GLY A 110 19.37 11.48 6.36
C GLY A 110 19.85 10.56 7.48
N LEU A 111 21.14 10.65 7.76
CA LEU A 111 21.80 9.96 8.87
C LEU A 111 22.29 10.99 9.88
N GLY A 112 22.15 10.72 11.17
CA GLY A 112 22.56 11.64 12.21
C GLY A 112 22.65 10.95 13.56
N GLU A 113 22.56 11.76 14.62
CA GLU A 113 22.54 11.23 15.97
C GLU A 113 21.11 10.83 16.38
N ALA A 114 20.97 9.64 16.97
CA ALA A 114 19.73 9.18 17.59
C ALA A 114 19.94 8.83 19.06
N THR A 115 18.92 9.04 19.89
CA THR A 115 18.95 8.66 21.30
C THR A 115 18.90 7.13 21.45
N ALA A 116 19.69 6.60 22.38
CA ALA A 116 19.64 5.18 22.72
C ALA A 116 18.28 4.77 23.27
N SER A 117 17.79 3.59 22.89
CA SER A 117 16.52 3.04 23.37
C SER A 117 16.63 2.41 24.77
N TYR A 118 17.79 2.54 25.41
CA TYR A 118 18.11 2.00 26.72
C TYR A 118 18.78 3.08 27.57
N GLU A 119 18.64 2.94 28.89
CA GLU A 119 19.32 3.80 29.85
C GLU A 119 20.40 3.02 30.59
N VAL A 120 21.53 3.67 30.87
CA VAL A 120 22.63 3.10 31.64
C VAL A 120 22.62 3.73 33.02
N ASP A 121 22.20 2.96 34.02
CA ASP A 121 22.23 3.40 35.41
C ASP A 121 23.65 3.24 35.96
N VAL A 122 24.24 4.36 36.41
CA VAL A 122 25.57 4.39 36.99
C VAL A 122 25.43 4.57 38.51
N PRO A 123 25.96 3.64 39.33
CA PRO A 123 25.85 3.74 40.78
C PRO A 123 26.37 5.08 41.32
N SER A 124 25.58 5.72 42.19
CA SER A 124 25.90 7.02 42.78
C SER A 124 26.83 6.94 44.00
N VAL A 125 27.04 5.76 44.57
CA VAL A 125 27.83 5.57 45.80
C VAL A 125 29.29 5.31 45.45
N ALA A 126 30.16 6.23 45.84
CA ALA A 126 31.61 6.01 45.84
C ALA A 126 31.96 4.87 46.80
N ILE A 127 32.47 3.76 46.27
CA ILE A 127 33.16 2.76 47.09
C ILE A 127 34.39 3.46 47.67
N PRO A 128 34.50 3.66 49.01
CA PRO A 128 35.50 4.54 49.61
C PRO A 128 36.97 4.19 49.29
N GLU A 129 37.23 2.94 48.87
CA GLU A 129 38.58 2.41 48.63
C GLU A 129 38.98 2.34 47.15
N LEU A 130 38.03 2.45 46.21
CA LEU A 130 38.25 2.32 44.76
C LEU A 130 37.76 3.56 43.99
N ALA A 131 38.53 4.62 44.19
CA ALA A 131 38.80 5.77 43.31
C ALA A 131 37.64 6.45 42.54
N PRO A 132 37.57 7.80 42.61
CA PRO A 132 36.82 8.65 41.67
C PRO A 132 37.10 8.35 40.18
N GLU A 133 38.26 7.79 39.85
CA GLU A 133 38.68 7.46 38.47
C GLU A 133 37.81 6.38 37.82
N LEU A 134 37.50 5.29 38.53
CA LEU A 134 36.68 4.20 37.98
C LEU A 134 35.22 4.64 37.79
N LEU A 135 34.69 5.45 38.70
CA LEU A 135 33.37 6.05 38.52
C LEU A 135 33.32 7.03 37.34
N LEU A 136 34.39 7.79 37.12
CA LEU A 136 34.50 8.68 35.97
C LEU A 136 34.54 7.89 34.66
N GLU A 137 35.26 6.77 34.63
CA GLU A 137 35.31 5.85 33.48
C GLU A 137 33.93 5.28 33.15
N ALA A 138 33.22 4.72 34.14
CA ALA A 138 31.85 4.23 33.94
C ALA A 138 30.89 5.32 33.47
N ARG A 139 31.00 6.54 34.03
CA ARG A 139 30.17 7.67 33.61
C ARG A 139 30.47 8.11 32.18
N ASN A 140 31.74 8.15 31.78
CA ASN A 140 32.15 8.48 30.41
C ASN A 140 31.65 7.43 29.42
N MET A 141 31.74 6.15 29.77
CA MET A 141 31.17 5.06 28.98
C MET A 141 29.65 5.22 28.86
N ALA A 142 28.94 5.41 29.97
CA ALA A 142 27.49 5.64 29.95
C ALA A 142 27.12 6.82 29.03
N LEU A 143 27.83 7.95 29.13
CA LEU A 143 27.65 9.12 28.25
C LEU A 143 27.90 8.79 26.78
N ALA A 144 28.96 8.05 26.46
CA ALA A 144 29.29 7.64 25.10
C ALA A 144 28.22 6.73 24.48
N PHE A 145 27.50 5.95 25.30
CA PHE A 145 26.42 5.06 24.87
C PHE A 145 25.01 5.66 24.94
N ARG A 146 24.86 6.96 25.25
CA ARG A 146 23.56 7.66 25.24
C ARG A 146 23.04 7.94 23.82
N THR A 147 23.94 8.07 22.86
CA THR A 147 23.59 8.36 21.46
C THR A 147 24.18 7.31 20.52
N LEU A 148 23.51 7.13 19.40
CA LEU A 148 23.93 6.34 18.26
C LEU A 148 24.34 7.30 17.16
N GLN A 149 25.53 7.08 16.61
CA GLN A 149 26.02 7.79 15.44
C GLN A 149 25.55 7.09 14.17
N ASP A 150 25.45 7.84 13.07
CA ASP A 150 25.03 7.34 11.76
C ASP A 150 23.69 6.58 11.76
N ALA A 151 22.76 6.99 12.65
CA ALA A 151 21.41 6.42 12.71
C ALA A 151 20.48 7.13 11.71
N PRO A 152 19.53 6.42 11.07
CA PRO A 152 18.48 7.04 10.26
C PRO A 152 17.69 8.09 11.04
N VAL A 153 17.68 9.32 10.54
CA VAL A 153 16.86 10.41 11.06
C VAL A 153 15.66 10.57 10.14
N SER A 154 14.47 10.54 10.71
CA SER A 154 13.19 10.68 10.00
C SER A 154 12.45 11.93 10.45
N TYR A 155 11.56 12.38 9.56
CA TYR A 155 10.63 13.47 9.80
C TYR A 155 9.20 12.94 9.65
N ASP A 156 8.35 13.25 10.63
CA ASP A 156 6.94 12.84 10.62
C ASP A 156 6.10 13.80 9.79
N LEU A 157 6.03 13.55 8.48
CA LEU A 157 5.24 14.38 7.58
C LEU A 157 3.74 14.13 7.74
N GLY A 158 3.33 12.94 8.18
CA GLY A 158 1.93 12.61 8.43
C GLY A 158 1.34 13.45 9.56
N HIS A 159 2.09 13.58 10.65
CA HIS A 159 1.64 14.36 11.82
C HIS A 159 1.84 15.87 11.65
N HIS A 160 2.98 16.33 11.13
CA HIS A 160 3.30 17.76 11.07
C HIS A 160 2.85 18.45 9.78
N GLY A 161 2.51 17.68 8.74
CA GLY A 161 1.93 18.15 7.49
C GLY A 161 2.83 18.99 6.57
N THR A 162 3.95 19.57 7.04
CA THR A 162 4.74 20.51 6.23
C THR A 162 6.25 20.37 6.41
N LEU A 163 6.98 20.28 5.30
CA LEU A 163 8.45 20.21 5.28
C LEU A 163 9.02 21.18 4.24
N GLY A 164 9.85 22.12 4.67
CA GLY A 164 10.63 22.99 3.80
C GLY A 164 12.06 22.47 3.64
N ILE A 165 12.58 22.43 2.41
CA ILE A 165 13.97 22.03 2.13
C ILE A 165 14.68 23.18 1.40
N SER A 166 15.74 23.70 2.00
CA SER A 166 16.55 24.78 1.44
C SER A 166 18.00 24.37 1.18
N GLY A 167 18.66 25.09 0.27
CA GLY A 167 20.07 24.89 -0.06
C GLY A 167 20.34 24.74 -1.56
N PRO A 168 21.55 24.28 -1.95
CA PRO A 168 21.95 24.15 -3.35
C PRO A 168 20.99 23.25 -4.14
N ARG A 169 20.57 23.72 -5.33
CA ARG A 169 19.55 23.06 -6.17
C ARG A 169 19.77 21.54 -6.33
N ARG A 170 21.01 21.13 -6.67
CA ARG A 170 21.38 19.72 -6.85
C ARG A 170 21.09 18.88 -5.59
N LEU A 171 21.38 19.42 -4.41
CA LEU A 171 21.25 18.70 -3.14
C LEU A 171 19.82 18.70 -2.62
N ARG A 172 19.10 19.83 -2.67
CA ARG A 172 17.70 19.89 -2.24
C ARG A 172 16.79 19.01 -3.10
N GLU A 173 16.99 18.99 -4.43
CA GLU A 173 16.25 18.08 -5.31
C GLU A 173 16.67 16.62 -5.09
N GLY A 174 17.95 16.38 -4.75
CA GLY A 174 18.46 15.04 -4.41
C GLY A 174 17.84 14.46 -3.15
N LEU A 175 17.70 15.28 -2.11
CA LEU A 175 17.02 14.92 -0.87
C LEU A 175 15.51 14.74 -1.10
N ALA A 176 14.87 15.66 -1.82
CA ALA A 176 13.45 15.55 -2.14
C ALA A 176 13.15 14.25 -2.91
N ARG A 177 13.97 13.88 -3.88
CA ARG A 177 13.88 12.58 -4.56
C ARG A 177 14.07 11.39 -3.60
N ALA A 178 14.97 11.49 -2.63
CA ALA A 178 15.20 10.45 -1.62
C ALA A 178 13.97 10.25 -0.72
N ILE A 179 13.38 11.35 -0.25
CA ILE A 179 12.15 11.35 0.56
C ILE A 179 10.98 10.74 -0.24
N LEU A 180 10.79 11.17 -1.49
CA LEU A 180 9.72 10.63 -2.35
C LEU A 180 9.92 9.17 -2.74
N THR A 181 11.18 8.73 -2.87
CA THR A 181 11.53 7.31 -3.06
C THR A 181 11.08 6.49 -1.85
N GLY A 182 11.35 6.98 -0.63
CA GLY A 182 10.82 6.42 0.61
C GLY A 182 9.30 6.36 0.62
N ALA A 183 8.66 7.48 0.31
CA ALA A 183 7.20 7.60 0.32
C ALA A 183 6.54 6.61 -0.66
N ALA A 184 6.98 6.57 -1.92
CA ALA A 184 6.38 5.73 -2.95
C ALA A 184 6.67 4.23 -2.79
N ALA A 185 7.81 3.85 -2.20
CA ALA A 185 8.15 2.44 -1.98
C ALA A 185 7.45 1.84 -0.75
N LEU A 186 7.19 2.65 0.29
CA LEU A 186 6.65 2.17 1.56
C LEU A 186 5.13 2.32 1.69
N HIS A 187 4.48 3.15 0.85
CA HIS A 187 3.03 3.40 0.91
C HIS A 187 2.35 3.07 -0.43
N ALA A 188 1.19 2.43 -0.36
CA ALA A 188 0.42 2.06 -1.53
C ALA A 188 -0.20 3.30 -2.23
N PRO A 189 -0.46 3.25 -3.55
CA PRO A 189 -1.18 4.33 -4.27
C PRO A 189 -2.57 4.63 -3.72
N ASP A 190 -3.24 3.65 -3.12
CA ASP A 190 -4.57 3.79 -2.49
C ASP A 190 -4.49 4.48 -1.12
N ASP A 191 -3.33 4.38 -0.45
CA ASP A 191 -3.08 4.99 0.85
C ASP A 191 -2.50 6.41 0.73
N MET A 192 -1.74 6.67 -0.35
CA MET A 192 -1.07 7.95 -0.59
C MET A 192 -1.11 8.35 -2.08
N ALA A 193 -1.62 9.55 -2.36
CA ALA A 193 -1.59 10.18 -3.68
C ALA A 193 -0.47 11.22 -3.75
N LEU A 194 0.26 11.29 -4.87
CA LEU A 194 1.33 12.26 -5.08
C LEU A 194 0.94 13.32 -6.12
N TYR A 195 0.95 14.57 -5.70
CA TYR A 195 0.80 15.77 -6.52
C TYR A 195 2.14 16.47 -6.62
N ALA A 196 2.51 16.97 -7.80
CA ALA A 196 3.76 17.68 -7.98
C ALA A 196 3.63 18.90 -8.88
N ILE A 197 4.08 20.04 -8.37
CA ILE A 197 4.27 21.29 -9.08
C ILE A 197 5.76 21.41 -9.39
N LEU A 198 6.08 21.28 -10.67
CA LEU A 198 7.43 21.13 -11.19
C LEU A 198 7.90 22.42 -11.87
N PRO A 199 9.20 22.75 -11.77
CA PRO A 199 9.75 23.91 -12.45
C PRO A 199 9.70 23.73 -13.97
N SER A 200 9.33 24.80 -14.67
CA SER A 200 9.35 24.83 -16.15
C SER A 200 10.75 24.53 -16.72
N LYS A 201 11.80 24.96 -16.02
CA LYS A 201 13.21 24.68 -16.34
C LYS A 201 13.78 23.58 -15.45
N GLY A 202 14.31 22.52 -16.07
CA GLY A 202 14.91 21.39 -15.33
C GLY A 202 13.93 20.28 -14.98
N ILE A 203 12.81 20.19 -15.71
CA ILE A 203 11.82 19.11 -15.60
C ILE A 203 12.44 17.70 -15.74
N ALA A 204 13.56 17.59 -16.44
CA ALA A 204 14.30 16.35 -16.62
C ALA A 204 14.66 15.66 -15.29
N GLY A 205 14.90 16.42 -14.21
CA GLY A 205 15.16 15.89 -12.88
C GLY A 205 13.95 15.24 -12.19
N TRP A 206 12.76 15.44 -12.74
CA TRP A 206 11.46 15.03 -12.19
C TRP A 206 10.63 14.15 -13.13
N ASN A 207 11.10 13.92 -14.37
CA ASN A 207 10.43 13.10 -15.38
C ASN A 207 10.08 11.68 -14.92
N TRP A 208 10.80 11.15 -13.92
CA TRP A 208 10.55 9.83 -13.36
C TRP A 208 9.18 9.73 -12.65
N LEU A 209 8.66 10.84 -12.13
CA LEU A 209 7.37 10.89 -11.42
C LEU A 209 6.20 10.41 -12.27
N LYS A 210 6.23 10.62 -13.58
CA LYS A 210 5.16 10.18 -14.50
C LYS A 210 4.92 8.67 -14.49
N TRP A 211 5.93 7.88 -14.14
CA TRP A 211 5.84 6.43 -14.08
C TRP A 211 5.28 5.94 -12.74
N LEU A 212 5.28 6.78 -11.70
CA LEU A 212 4.78 6.37 -10.39
C LEU A 212 3.27 6.13 -10.44
N PRO A 213 2.78 5.00 -9.91
CA PRO A 213 1.35 4.73 -9.83
C PRO A 213 0.61 5.77 -8.97
N HIS A 214 1.28 6.37 -7.98
CA HIS A 214 0.76 7.42 -7.09
C HIS A 214 0.37 8.73 -7.80
N THR A 215 0.89 8.98 -9.01
CA THR A 215 0.64 10.23 -9.76
C THR A 215 -0.49 10.10 -10.80
N HIS A 216 -0.98 8.88 -11.07
CA HIS A 216 -1.97 8.50 -12.11
C HIS A 216 -1.78 9.14 -13.50
N ALA A 217 -0.59 9.66 -13.83
CA ALA A 217 -0.34 10.39 -15.07
C ALA A 217 -0.53 9.55 -16.36
N ILE A 218 -0.52 8.22 -16.25
CA ILE A 218 -0.53 7.28 -17.40
C ILE A 218 -1.82 6.45 -17.48
N ARG A 219 -2.66 6.38 -16.43
CA ARG A 219 -3.67 5.31 -16.29
C ARG A 219 -5.12 5.69 -15.96
N SER A 220 -5.52 6.97 -15.99
CA SER A 220 -6.92 7.30 -15.65
C SER A 220 -7.71 7.85 -16.84
N ASN A 221 -8.80 7.16 -17.18
CA ASN A 221 -9.92 7.66 -17.98
C ASN A 221 -10.90 8.53 -17.14
N SER A 222 -10.58 8.84 -15.86
CA SER A 222 -11.52 9.47 -14.91
C SER A 222 -10.93 10.45 -13.89
N GLY A 223 -9.62 10.75 -13.91
CA GLY A 223 -8.94 11.55 -12.87
C GLY A 223 -8.18 12.75 -13.40
N ALA A 224 -8.25 13.88 -12.68
CA ALA A 224 -7.50 15.09 -12.99
C ALA A 224 -5.98 14.87 -12.90
N PRO A 225 -5.18 15.50 -13.78
CA PRO A 225 -3.72 15.32 -13.78
C PRO A 225 -3.09 15.84 -12.48
N ARG A 226 -2.29 15.01 -11.81
CA ARG A 226 -1.58 15.35 -10.56
C ARG A 226 -0.19 15.96 -10.75
N LEU A 227 0.24 16.12 -12.00
CA LEU A 227 1.53 16.72 -12.36
C LEU A 227 1.30 18.02 -13.13
N ALA A 228 1.87 19.11 -12.62
CA ALA A 228 1.79 20.43 -13.24
C ALA A 228 3.20 21.00 -13.48
N TYR A 229 3.39 21.61 -14.65
CA TYR A 229 4.69 22.16 -15.09
C TYR A 229 4.58 23.48 -15.86
N ASP A 230 3.35 23.88 -16.21
CA ASP A 230 3.03 25.15 -16.85
C ASP A 230 1.99 25.88 -16.00
N ARG A 231 1.84 27.19 -16.21
CA ARG A 231 0.99 28.05 -15.37
C ARG A 231 -0.48 27.60 -15.37
N GLU A 232 -0.99 27.20 -16.52
CA GLU A 232 -2.39 26.77 -16.68
C GLU A 232 -2.66 25.49 -15.88
N ARG A 233 -1.79 24.48 -16.01
CA ARG A 233 -1.88 23.22 -15.24
C ARG A 233 -1.67 23.45 -13.75
N ILE A 234 -0.80 24.38 -13.36
CA ILE A 234 -0.61 24.74 -11.95
C ILE A 234 -1.91 25.31 -11.39
N THR A 235 -2.54 26.27 -12.08
CA THR A 235 -3.82 26.83 -11.65
C THR A 235 -4.92 25.76 -11.58
N ASN A 236 -5.04 24.89 -12.58
CA ASN A 236 -6.05 23.82 -12.59
C ASN A 236 -5.81 22.80 -11.46
N LEU A 237 -4.54 22.41 -11.22
CA LEU A 237 -4.18 21.49 -10.14
C LEU A 237 -4.47 22.11 -8.77
N LEU A 238 -4.09 23.37 -8.55
CA LEU A 238 -4.33 24.07 -7.29
C LEU A 238 -5.82 24.29 -7.02
N SER A 239 -6.61 24.60 -8.06
CA SER A 239 -8.07 24.70 -7.94
C SER A 239 -8.69 23.37 -7.53
N GLY A 240 -8.39 22.28 -8.26
CA GLY A 240 -8.94 20.97 -7.91
C GLY A 240 -8.45 20.45 -6.56
N LEU A 241 -7.23 20.82 -6.14
CA LEU A 241 -6.73 20.52 -4.80
C LEU A 241 -7.49 21.30 -3.73
N LEU A 242 -7.80 22.57 -3.96
CA LEU A 242 -8.60 23.37 -3.04
C LEU A 242 -10.00 22.80 -2.88
N ASP A 243 -10.66 22.44 -3.98
CA ASP A 243 -11.99 21.82 -3.99
C ASP A 243 -11.99 20.49 -3.18
N GLU A 244 -10.96 19.66 -3.33
CA GLU A 244 -10.82 18.42 -2.55
C GLU A 244 -10.60 18.68 -1.06
N LEU A 245 -9.77 19.68 -0.69
CA LEU A 245 -9.56 20.07 0.71
C LEU A 245 -10.84 20.63 1.35
N GLU A 246 -11.65 21.37 0.60
CA GLU A 246 -12.97 21.84 1.04
C GLU A 246 -13.93 20.67 1.24
N ALA A 247 -13.98 19.73 0.29
CA ALA A 247 -14.80 18.53 0.39
C ALA A 247 -14.42 17.64 1.59
N ARG A 248 -13.13 17.59 1.97
CA ARG A 248 -12.67 16.89 3.19
C ARG A 248 -13.11 17.58 4.46
N THR A 249 -13.02 18.91 4.48
CA THR A 249 -13.46 19.72 5.63
C THR A 249 -14.96 19.49 5.89
N LEU A 250 -15.78 19.42 4.83
CA LEU A 250 -17.20 19.14 4.96
C LEU A 250 -17.46 17.72 5.52
N ARG A 251 -16.78 16.70 4.99
CA ARG A 251 -16.93 15.31 5.46
C ARG A 251 -16.53 15.13 6.93
N GLU A 252 -15.43 15.76 7.34
CA GLU A 252 -14.99 15.79 8.74
C GLU A 252 -16.06 16.42 9.64
N SER A 253 -16.66 17.53 9.22
CA SER A 253 -17.74 18.19 9.97
C SER A 253 -19.02 17.35 10.09
N GLU A 254 -19.30 16.50 9.10
CA GLU A 254 -20.48 15.63 9.06
C GLU A 254 -20.25 14.27 9.75
N ALA A 255 -19.05 14.02 10.31
CA ALA A 255 -18.63 12.74 10.88
C ALA A 255 -18.81 11.53 9.94
N ILE A 256 -18.86 11.79 8.62
CA ILE A 256 -18.80 10.78 7.59
C ILE A 256 -17.33 10.37 7.52
N GLY A 257 -17.02 9.12 7.90
CA GLY A 257 -15.66 8.64 8.09
C GLY A 257 -14.67 9.01 6.99
N GLU A 258 -13.39 9.03 7.34
CA GLU A 258 -12.31 9.45 6.45
C GLU A 258 -12.29 8.61 5.17
N SER A 259 -12.34 9.28 4.02
CA SER A 259 -12.33 8.61 2.72
C SER A 259 -11.26 9.19 1.81
N GLY A 260 -10.47 8.30 1.23
CA GLY A 260 -9.43 8.61 0.25
C GLY A 260 -8.00 8.59 0.80
N PRO A 261 -7.01 8.65 -0.11
CA PRO A 261 -5.59 8.60 0.22
C PRO A 261 -5.13 9.89 0.94
N PHE A 262 -4.02 9.78 1.65
CA PHE A 262 -3.27 10.96 2.08
C PHE A 262 -2.73 11.71 0.84
N LEU A 263 -2.91 13.03 0.80
CA LEU A 263 -2.46 13.86 -0.32
C LEU A 263 -1.04 14.37 -0.04
N LEU A 264 -0.04 13.88 -0.76
CA LEU A 264 1.33 14.40 -0.68
C LEU A 264 1.58 15.38 -1.83
N ILE A 265 1.86 16.65 -1.50
CA ILE A 265 2.10 17.72 -2.46
C ILE A 265 3.58 18.09 -2.45
N LEU A 266 4.25 17.92 -3.59
CA LEU A 266 5.60 18.43 -3.83
C LEU A 266 5.51 19.77 -4.59
N VAL A 267 6.14 20.80 -4.04
CA VAL A 267 6.39 22.08 -4.73
C VAL A 267 7.90 22.19 -4.96
N ALA A 268 8.32 21.94 -6.21
CA ALA A 268 9.72 22.08 -6.62
C ALA A 268 10.06 23.49 -7.16
N ASP A 269 9.04 24.33 -7.36
CA ASP A 269 9.14 25.73 -7.78
C ASP A 269 8.27 26.59 -6.85
N ASP A 270 8.88 27.19 -5.83
CA ASP A 270 8.18 27.98 -4.80
C ASP A 270 7.71 29.34 -5.31
N GLU A 271 8.38 29.92 -6.31
CA GLU A 271 7.94 31.15 -6.98
C GLU A 271 6.59 30.98 -7.68
N ALA A 272 6.35 29.81 -8.27
CA ALA A 272 5.14 29.52 -9.03
C ALA A 272 3.87 29.41 -8.18
N VAL A 273 4.02 29.24 -6.85
CA VAL A 273 2.88 29.05 -5.93
C VAL A 273 2.81 30.10 -4.82
N ARG A 274 3.63 31.15 -4.92
CA ARG A 274 3.70 32.21 -3.91
C ARG A 274 2.37 32.96 -3.85
N GLY A 275 1.72 32.89 -2.69
CA GLY A 275 0.44 33.57 -2.43
C GLY A 275 -0.80 32.78 -2.84
N GLU A 276 -0.65 31.54 -3.29
CA GLU A 276 -1.78 30.68 -3.66
C GLU A 276 -2.56 30.19 -2.44
N ALA A 277 -3.89 30.27 -2.50
CA ALA A 277 -4.78 29.96 -1.38
C ALA A 277 -4.68 28.50 -0.93
N ALA A 278 -4.57 27.56 -1.89
CA ALA A 278 -4.42 26.13 -1.60
C ALA A 278 -3.14 25.84 -0.78
N ILE A 279 -2.03 26.51 -1.09
CA ILE A 279 -0.77 26.34 -0.34
C ILE A 279 -0.89 26.92 1.06
N GLN A 280 -1.52 28.08 1.22
CA GLN A 280 -1.76 28.68 2.54
C GLN A 280 -2.68 27.82 3.41
N ARG A 281 -3.67 27.16 2.79
CA ARG A 281 -4.56 26.20 3.46
C ARG A 281 -3.78 24.99 3.94
N LEU A 282 -2.96 24.38 3.08
CA LEU A 282 -2.09 23.24 3.44
C LEU A 282 -1.15 23.58 4.60
N ILE A 283 -0.55 24.77 4.61
CA ILE A 283 0.35 25.18 5.68
C ILE A 283 -0.37 25.26 7.03
N ARG A 284 -1.63 25.69 7.03
CA ARG A 284 -2.39 25.93 8.25
C ARG A 284 -3.03 24.66 8.80
N GLU A 285 -3.69 23.90 7.93
CA GLU A 285 -4.65 22.83 8.28
C GLU A 285 -4.41 21.54 7.47
N GLY A 286 -3.28 21.43 6.75
CA GLY A 286 -3.02 20.27 5.90
C GLY A 286 -3.00 18.94 6.66
N SER A 287 -2.35 18.89 7.83
CA SER A 287 -2.25 17.67 8.65
C SER A 287 -3.62 17.09 8.99
N ASP A 288 -4.55 17.96 9.37
CA ASP A 288 -5.89 17.59 9.84
C ASP A 288 -6.73 17.06 8.67
N LEU A 289 -6.47 17.58 7.45
CA LEU A 289 -7.13 17.17 6.21
C LEU A 289 -6.41 16.00 5.49
N ARG A 290 -5.50 15.29 6.18
CA ARG A 290 -4.67 14.21 5.61
C ARG A 290 -3.93 14.65 4.34
N ALA A 291 -3.31 15.83 4.41
CA ALA A 291 -2.54 16.41 3.34
C ALA A 291 -1.17 16.93 3.85
N GLY A 292 -0.13 16.65 3.09
CA GLY A 292 1.25 16.99 3.41
C GLY A 292 1.90 17.82 2.30
N LEU A 293 2.72 18.79 2.66
CA LEU A 293 3.44 19.68 1.73
C LEU A 293 4.95 19.52 1.91
N ILE A 294 5.66 19.23 0.82
CA ILE A 294 7.11 19.33 0.71
C ILE A 294 7.43 20.49 -0.23
N LEU A 295 8.07 21.54 0.28
CA LEU A 295 8.39 22.76 -0.47
C LEU A 295 9.90 22.94 -0.60
N LEU A 296 10.39 23.09 -1.82
CA LEU A 296 11.81 23.32 -2.11
C LEU A 296 12.07 24.81 -2.35
N SER A 297 13.00 25.39 -1.60
CA SER A 297 13.37 26.80 -1.72
C SER A 297 14.88 26.98 -1.91
N ALA A 298 15.27 28.13 -2.45
CA ALA A 298 16.68 28.47 -2.60
C ALA A 298 17.34 28.84 -1.27
N SER A 299 16.70 29.73 -0.52
CA SER A 299 17.16 30.18 0.78
C SER A 299 16.23 29.72 1.90
N PRO A 300 16.74 29.51 3.13
CA PRO A 300 15.89 29.33 4.32
C PRO A 300 14.88 30.48 4.54
N ASN A 301 15.19 31.68 4.05
CA ASN A 301 14.33 32.86 4.17
C ASN A 301 13.15 32.86 3.19
N ASP A 302 13.22 32.05 2.12
CA ASP A 302 12.15 31.96 1.12
C ASP A 302 11.05 30.97 1.55
N ILE A 303 11.35 30.09 2.50
CA ILE A 303 10.40 29.13 3.07
C ILE A 303 9.30 29.93 3.82
N PRO A 304 8.02 29.81 3.42
CA PRO A 304 6.92 30.53 4.03
C PRO A 304 6.81 30.34 5.56
N PRO A 305 6.34 31.36 6.30
CA PRO A 305 6.03 31.20 7.71
C PRO A 305 4.89 30.18 7.89
N GLY A 306 4.98 29.36 8.93
CA GLY A 306 4.00 28.30 9.24
C GLY A 306 4.43 26.90 8.82
N ILE A 307 5.46 26.75 7.97
CA ILE A 307 6.09 25.44 7.73
C ILE A 307 6.72 24.95 9.04
N ARG A 308 6.28 23.78 9.51
CA ARG A 308 6.63 23.22 10.81
C ARG A 308 7.99 22.54 10.80
N GLY A 309 8.32 21.79 9.75
CA GLY A 309 9.61 21.11 9.58
C GLY A 309 10.51 21.81 8.57
N ARG A 310 11.82 21.89 8.83
CA ARG A 310 12.78 22.54 7.92
C ARG A 310 14.07 21.75 7.83
N VAL A 311 14.57 21.53 6.62
CA VAL A 311 15.92 20.98 6.38
C VAL A 311 16.75 22.00 5.62
N GLU A 312 17.81 22.47 6.25
CA GLU A 312 18.73 23.45 5.68
C GLU A 312 20.03 22.74 5.26
N ILE A 313 20.24 22.60 3.95
CA ILE A 313 21.39 21.86 3.41
C ILE A 313 22.55 22.80 3.17
N VAL A 314 23.65 22.58 3.89
CA VAL A 314 24.91 23.31 3.69
C VAL A 314 25.75 22.66 2.59
N ASN A 315 25.92 21.34 2.65
CA ASN A 315 26.69 20.56 1.66
C ASN A 315 26.29 19.08 1.69
N GLU A 316 26.95 18.25 0.89
CA GLU A 316 26.68 16.80 0.76
C GLU A 316 26.83 15.99 2.06
N LYS A 317 27.55 16.52 3.04
CA LYS A 317 27.83 15.83 4.32
C LYS A 317 27.10 16.46 5.50
N ARG A 318 26.52 17.65 5.34
CA ARG A 318 25.94 18.42 6.44
C ARG A 318 24.68 19.16 6.01
N ALA A 319 23.61 18.87 6.70
CA ALA A 319 22.36 19.60 6.72
C ALA A 319 21.86 19.66 8.17
N THR A 320 20.94 20.58 8.46
CA THR A 320 20.37 20.71 9.79
C THR A 320 18.86 20.57 9.70
N LEU A 321 18.29 19.67 10.50
CA LEU A 321 16.85 19.42 10.61
C LEU A 321 16.29 20.21 11.81
N TYR A 322 15.23 20.95 11.56
CA TYR A 322 14.38 21.58 12.56
C TYR A 322 13.04 20.84 12.54
N SER A 323 12.68 20.19 13.65
CA SER A 323 11.43 19.45 13.80
C SER A 323 10.72 19.86 15.09
N PRO A 324 9.37 19.93 15.12
CA PRO A 324 8.63 20.17 16.36
C PRO A 324 8.86 19.10 17.43
N ASP A 325 9.17 17.87 17.04
CA ASP A 325 9.36 16.73 17.96
C ASP A 325 10.66 16.81 18.76
N GLN A 326 11.63 17.60 18.28
CA GLN A 326 12.95 17.66 18.86
C GLN A 326 13.23 19.05 19.41
N ALA A 327 13.77 19.09 20.64
CA ALA A 327 14.16 20.32 21.28
C ALA A 327 15.46 20.86 20.63
N GLY A 328 15.31 21.57 19.51
CA GLY A 328 16.41 22.25 18.82
C GLY A 328 16.73 21.68 17.44
N ALA A 329 17.89 22.10 16.93
CA ALA A 329 18.36 21.77 15.59
C ALA A 329 19.22 20.51 15.62
N VAL A 330 19.01 19.61 14.67
CA VAL A 330 19.70 18.31 14.61
C VAL A 330 20.56 18.26 13.37
N ASP A 331 21.87 18.06 13.55
CA ASP A 331 22.79 17.90 12.44
C ASP A 331 22.64 16.52 11.82
N ILE A 332 22.45 16.51 10.51
CA ILE A 332 22.29 15.30 9.70
C ILE A 332 23.20 15.35 8.48
N ARG A 333 23.59 14.18 8.01
CA ARG A 333 24.08 13.96 6.65
C ARG A 333 22.86 13.70 5.76
N PRO A 334 22.51 14.62 4.85
CA PRO A 334 21.30 14.49 4.05
C PRO A 334 21.41 13.30 3.09
N ASP A 335 20.32 12.54 2.95
CA ASP A 335 20.27 11.51 1.91
C ASP A 335 20.26 12.15 0.52
N ASN A 336 20.80 11.44 -0.46
CA ASN A 336 20.86 11.91 -1.83
C ASN A 336 20.73 10.75 -2.82
N ILE A 337 19.78 10.86 -3.74
CA ILE A 337 19.57 9.89 -4.81
C ILE A 337 19.58 10.56 -6.19
N GLY A 338 20.30 9.92 -7.12
CA GLY A 338 20.39 10.35 -8.50
C GLY A 338 19.13 10.02 -9.30
N ILE A 339 18.96 10.71 -10.43
CA ILE A 339 17.79 10.58 -11.32
C ILE A 339 17.65 9.15 -11.85
N GLU A 340 18.77 8.49 -12.17
CA GLU A 340 18.79 7.13 -12.71
C GLU A 340 18.15 6.13 -11.74
N ASN A 341 18.48 6.19 -10.45
CA ASN A 341 17.92 5.28 -9.44
C ASN A 341 16.44 5.57 -9.19
N THR A 342 16.04 6.85 -9.17
CA THR A 342 14.60 7.19 -9.05
C THR A 342 13.78 6.74 -10.26
N GLU A 343 14.36 6.78 -11.47
CA GLU A 343 13.68 6.26 -12.66
C GLU A 343 13.57 4.73 -12.63
N LYS A 344 14.63 4.03 -12.22
CA LYS A 344 14.59 2.57 -12.00
C LYS A 344 13.49 2.19 -11.00
N LEU A 345 13.40 2.94 -9.90
CA LEU A 345 12.38 2.71 -8.89
C LEU A 345 10.97 2.91 -9.44
N ALA A 346 10.69 4.07 -10.05
CA ALA A 346 9.35 4.35 -10.55
C ALA A 346 8.92 3.38 -11.65
N ARG A 347 9.84 2.96 -12.52
CA ARG A 347 9.56 1.92 -13.53
C ARG A 347 9.35 0.54 -12.92
N GLY A 348 10.05 0.21 -11.83
CA GLY A 348 9.85 -1.03 -11.08
C GLY A 348 8.50 -1.09 -10.37
N LEU A 349 8.01 0.05 -9.86
CA LEU A 349 6.70 0.17 -9.22
C LEU A 349 5.54 0.26 -10.23
N ALA A 350 5.76 0.83 -11.42
CA ALA A 350 4.73 1.03 -12.44
C ALA A 350 3.88 -0.21 -12.82
N PRO A 351 4.45 -1.44 -12.95
CA PRO A 351 3.67 -2.63 -13.27
C PRO A 351 2.98 -3.28 -12.05
N ILE A 352 3.25 -2.81 -10.83
CA ILE A 352 2.66 -3.39 -9.63
C ILE A 352 1.23 -2.87 -9.51
N GLU A 353 0.26 -3.78 -9.55
CA GLU A 353 -1.14 -3.49 -9.32
C GLU A 353 -1.51 -4.03 -7.94
N LEU A 354 -2.18 -3.21 -7.13
CA LEU A 354 -2.81 -3.71 -5.92
C LEU A 354 -3.90 -4.69 -6.34
N ALA A 355 -3.95 -5.86 -5.71
CA ALA A 355 -5.15 -6.68 -5.80
C ALA A 355 -6.26 -5.85 -5.16
N ASP A 356 -7.22 -5.39 -5.97
CA ASP A 356 -8.23 -4.42 -5.56
C ASP A 356 -8.96 -4.87 -4.28
N SER A 357 -8.54 -4.34 -3.13
CA SER A 357 -9.24 -4.52 -1.84
C SER A 357 -10.57 -3.75 -1.78
N GLN A 358 -10.92 -2.98 -2.81
CA GLN A 358 -12.15 -2.19 -2.91
C GLN A 358 -13.19 -2.75 -3.90
N THR A 359 -13.05 -3.97 -4.41
CA THR A 359 -14.04 -4.58 -5.33
C THR A 359 -15.23 -5.25 -4.63
N ALA A 360 -15.55 -4.86 -3.40
CA ALA A 360 -16.79 -5.27 -2.72
C ALA A 360 -18.04 -4.49 -3.22
N GLY A 361 -17.87 -3.40 -3.99
CA GLY A 361 -18.97 -2.54 -4.47
C GLY A 361 -19.34 -2.63 -5.96
N ASP A 362 -18.74 -3.51 -6.75
CA ASP A 362 -18.77 -3.41 -8.23
C ASP A 362 -19.89 -4.21 -8.92
N LEU A 363 -21.00 -4.50 -8.23
CA LEU A 363 -22.20 -5.02 -8.88
C LEU A 363 -23.19 -3.87 -9.03
N PRO A 364 -23.46 -3.38 -10.26
CA PRO A 364 -24.47 -2.36 -10.46
C PRO A 364 -25.84 -2.90 -10.06
N ASP A 365 -26.66 -2.08 -9.40
CA ASP A 365 -28.02 -2.46 -8.98
C ASP A 365 -28.87 -2.96 -10.15
N GLN A 366 -28.69 -2.37 -11.33
CA GLN A 366 -29.33 -2.77 -12.59
C GLN A 366 -28.39 -2.51 -13.77
N ILE A 367 -28.48 -3.34 -14.81
CA ILE A 367 -27.78 -3.13 -16.08
C ILE A 367 -28.72 -3.39 -17.26
N ARG A 368 -28.64 -2.57 -18.31
CA ARG A 368 -29.49 -2.74 -19.50
C ARG A 368 -28.89 -3.79 -20.44
N LEU A 369 -29.73 -4.62 -21.07
CA LEU A 369 -29.28 -5.58 -22.10
C LEU A 369 -28.47 -4.91 -23.22
N MET A 370 -28.89 -3.71 -23.63
CA MET A 370 -28.21 -2.91 -24.66
C MET A 370 -26.77 -2.54 -24.28
N GLU A 371 -26.51 -2.28 -23.00
CA GLU A 371 -25.16 -2.04 -22.48
C GLU A 371 -24.35 -3.33 -22.45
N LEU A 372 -24.96 -4.45 -22.05
CA LEU A 372 -24.34 -5.77 -22.06
C LEU A 372 -23.86 -6.22 -23.44
N ILE A 373 -24.58 -5.82 -24.51
CA ILE A 373 -24.21 -6.14 -25.90
C ILE A 373 -23.35 -5.05 -26.56
N GLY A 374 -22.91 -4.03 -25.82
CA GLY A 374 -22.05 -2.96 -26.34
C GLY A 374 -22.74 -2.01 -27.32
N CYS A 375 -24.07 -1.89 -27.26
CA CYS A 375 -24.85 -1.03 -28.16
C CYS A 375 -25.80 -0.14 -27.33
N PRO A 376 -25.34 1.00 -26.79
CA PRO A 376 -26.12 1.79 -25.83
C PRO A 376 -27.38 2.45 -26.42
N ASP A 377 -27.50 2.56 -27.75
CA ASP A 377 -28.64 3.18 -28.43
C ASP A 377 -29.30 2.22 -29.43
N VAL A 378 -30.54 1.81 -29.13
CA VAL A 378 -31.36 0.92 -29.97
C VAL A 378 -31.53 1.47 -31.39
N LYS A 379 -31.59 2.80 -31.55
CA LYS A 379 -31.79 3.43 -32.88
C LYS A 379 -30.59 3.22 -33.80
N ARG A 380 -29.42 2.91 -33.25
CA ARG A 380 -28.17 2.66 -34.00
C ARG A 380 -27.95 1.17 -34.27
N LEU A 381 -28.87 0.31 -33.84
CA LEU A 381 -28.76 -1.13 -34.03
C LEU A 381 -29.15 -1.52 -35.46
N ASP A 382 -28.17 -1.72 -36.33
CA ASP A 382 -28.38 -2.31 -37.66
C ASP A 382 -28.54 -3.84 -37.56
N LEU A 383 -29.77 -4.26 -37.23
CA LEU A 383 -30.14 -5.67 -37.10
C LEU A 383 -29.90 -6.46 -38.39
N LYS A 384 -30.19 -5.87 -39.55
CA LYS A 384 -30.07 -6.57 -40.83
C LYS A 384 -28.62 -6.94 -41.12
N SER A 385 -27.71 -5.98 -41.01
CA SER A 385 -26.28 -6.25 -41.21
C SER A 385 -25.73 -7.23 -40.18
N ARG A 386 -26.16 -7.12 -38.92
CA ARG A 386 -25.75 -8.04 -37.85
C ARG A 386 -26.18 -9.47 -38.13
N TRP A 387 -27.43 -9.70 -38.51
CA TRP A 387 -27.94 -11.04 -38.83
C TRP A 387 -27.34 -11.61 -40.11
N LEU A 388 -27.13 -10.80 -41.15
CA LEU A 388 -26.43 -11.25 -42.36
C LEU A 388 -24.99 -11.66 -42.06
N ALA A 389 -24.29 -10.93 -41.20
CA ALA A 389 -22.95 -11.31 -40.76
C ALA A 389 -22.96 -12.59 -39.89
N ALA A 390 -24.01 -12.80 -39.09
CA ALA A 390 -24.17 -13.98 -38.25
C ALA A 390 -24.31 -15.27 -39.07
N LEU A 391 -24.98 -15.21 -40.24
CA LEU A 391 -25.15 -16.37 -41.13
C LEU A 391 -23.82 -16.93 -41.67
N SER A 392 -22.76 -16.12 -41.71
CA SER A 392 -21.43 -16.56 -42.15
C SER A 392 -20.63 -17.30 -41.07
N ARG A 393 -21.22 -17.55 -39.90
CA ARG A 393 -20.57 -18.19 -38.74
C ARG A 393 -21.51 -19.22 -38.10
N PRO A 394 -21.00 -20.19 -37.33
CA PRO A 394 -21.85 -21.03 -36.48
C PRO A 394 -22.66 -20.18 -35.48
N PRO A 395 -23.84 -20.65 -35.06
CA PRO A 395 -24.69 -19.92 -34.10
C PRO A 395 -23.95 -19.57 -32.81
N ASN A 396 -24.13 -18.33 -32.34
CA ASN A 396 -23.60 -17.87 -31.07
C ASN A 396 -24.62 -18.12 -29.95
N LEU A 397 -24.41 -19.19 -29.18
CA LEU A 397 -25.23 -19.56 -28.03
C LEU A 397 -24.68 -19.02 -26.70
N GLU A 398 -23.80 -18.01 -26.75
CA GLU A 398 -23.31 -17.28 -25.59
C GLU A 398 -24.08 -15.97 -25.41
N VAL A 399 -24.76 -15.82 -24.27
CA VAL A 399 -25.64 -14.69 -23.99
C VAL A 399 -25.20 -13.98 -22.71
N PRO A 400 -24.97 -12.65 -22.74
CA PRO A 400 -24.74 -11.91 -21.52
C PRO A 400 -26.04 -11.73 -20.74
N LEU A 401 -26.05 -12.17 -19.49
CA LEU A 401 -27.19 -12.10 -18.57
C LEU A 401 -27.05 -10.98 -17.53
N GLY A 402 -25.83 -10.47 -17.31
CA GLY A 402 -25.57 -9.46 -16.29
C GLY A 402 -24.08 -9.19 -16.12
N MET A 403 -23.70 -8.63 -14.97
CA MET A 403 -22.31 -8.44 -14.58
C MET A 403 -21.95 -9.37 -13.42
N ARG A 404 -20.68 -9.77 -13.38
CA ARG A 404 -19.99 -10.37 -12.24
C ARG A 404 -19.10 -9.30 -11.63
N HIS A 405 -18.62 -9.55 -10.41
CA HIS A 405 -17.61 -8.73 -9.75
C HIS A 405 -16.42 -8.38 -10.69
N GLY A 406 -15.95 -7.14 -10.60
CA GLY A 406 -14.87 -6.60 -11.45
C GLY A 406 -15.35 -6.24 -12.86
N SER A 407 -16.61 -5.81 -12.99
CA SER A 407 -17.22 -5.37 -14.26
C SER A 407 -17.08 -6.38 -15.41
N ARG A 408 -17.06 -7.69 -15.10
CA ARG A 408 -16.96 -8.77 -16.10
C ARG A 408 -18.36 -9.25 -16.47
N PRO A 409 -18.69 -9.48 -17.75
CA PRO A 409 -20.03 -9.95 -18.11
C PRO A 409 -20.28 -11.38 -17.59
N LEU A 410 -21.45 -11.59 -16.99
CA LEU A 410 -22.00 -12.91 -16.70
C LEU A 410 -22.56 -13.50 -18.00
N ILE A 411 -21.85 -14.44 -18.59
CA ILE A 411 -22.27 -15.13 -19.82
C ILE A 411 -22.92 -16.48 -19.50
N ALA A 412 -24.09 -16.74 -20.08
CA ALA A 412 -24.65 -18.09 -20.20
C ALA A 412 -24.22 -18.71 -21.54
N ASN A 413 -23.63 -19.91 -21.50
CA ASN A 413 -23.14 -20.62 -22.68
C ASN A 413 -23.93 -21.91 -22.88
N LEU A 414 -24.90 -21.88 -23.79
CA LEU A 414 -25.86 -22.97 -24.00
C LEU A 414 -25.38 -24.03 -25.01
N LYS A 415 -24.10 -24.01 -25.40
CA LYS A 415 -23.52 -25.07 -26.24
C LYS A 415 -23.37 -26.35 -25.44
N GLN A 416 -23.41 -27.50 -26.13
CA GLN A 416 -23.13 -28.79 -25.51
C GLN A 416 -21.73 -28.86 -24.89
N SER A 417 -20.74 -28.19 -25.50
CA SER A 417 -19.37 -28.07 -24.98
C SER A 417 -19.22 -27.04 -23.84
N GLY A 418 -20.26 -26.25 -23.57
CA GLY A 418 -20.29 -25.19 -22.57
C GLY A 418 -20.97 -25.63 -21.27
N GLN A 419 -22.02 -24.91 -20.88
CA GLN A 419 -22.84 -25.25 -19.70
C GLN A 419 -23.89 -26.33 -20.01
N GLY A 420 -24.04 -26.72 -21.27
CA GLY A 420 -24.97 -27.74 -21.74
C GLY A 420 -26.23 -27.17 -22.41
N PRO A 421 -26.96 -28.01 -23.17
CA PRO A 421 -28.08 -27.57 -24.00
C PRO A 421 -29.42 -27.45 -23.23
N HIS A 422 -29.46 -27.86 -21.96
CA HIS A 422 -30.65 -27.83 -21.12
C HIS A 422 -30.37 -27.08 -19.82
N GLY A 423 -31.31 -26.25 -19.38
CA GLY A 423 -31.18 -25.46 -18.16
C GLY A 423 -32.49 -25.38 -17.38
N LEU A 424 -32.37 -25.19 -16.06
CA LEU A 424 -33.48 -24.94 -15.15
C LEU A 424 -33.28 -23.56 -14.51
N ILE A 425 -34.31 -22.71 -14.58
CA ILE A 425 -34.34 -21.43 -13.87
C ILE A 425 -35.36 -21.55 -12.73
N ALA A 426 -34.89 -21.35 -11.50
CA ALA A 426 -35.71 -21.41 -10.30
C ALA A 426 -35.59 -20.10 -9.52
N GLY A 427 -36.70 -19.64 -8.95
CA GLY A 427 -36.77 -18.42 -8.17
C GLY A 427 -38.18 -18.19 -7.63
N THR A 428 -38.29 -17.54 -6.48
CA THR A 428 -39.58 -17.15 -5.90
C THR A 428 -40.22 -16.03 -6.71
N THR A 429 -41.53 -15.81 -6.57
CA THR A 429 -42.20 -14.65 -7.17
C THR A 429 -41.46 -13.36 -6.80
N GLY A 430 -41.19 -12.51 -7.80
CA GLY A 430 -40.44 -11.26 -7.62
C GLY A 430 -38.92 -11.38 -7.71
N SER A 431 -38.35 -12.59 -7.86
CA SER A 431 -36.89 -12.77 -7.97
C SER A 431 -36.29 -12.42 -9.34
N GLY A 432 -37.11 -11.97 -10.30
CA GLY A 432 -36.66 -11.64 -11.66
C GLY A 432 -36.56 -12.83 -12.64
N LYS A 433 -37.15 -13.99 -12.32
CA LYS A 433 -37.15 -15.18 -13.22
C LYS A 433 -37.59 -14.86 -14.66
N SER A 434 -38.73 -14.18 -14.80
CA SER A 434 -39.28 -13.82 -16.11
C SER A 434 -38.40 -12.81 -16.85
N GLU A 435 -37.80 -11.85 -16.12
CA GLU A 435 -36.87 -10.86 -16.69
C GLU A 435 -35.58 -11.54 -17.20
N LEU A 436 -35.08 -12.53 -16.45
CA LEU A 436 -33.93 -13.33 -16.84
C LEU A 436 -34.21 -14.13 -18.12
N LEU A 437 -35.40 -14.74 -18.23
CA LEU A 437 -35.85 -15.44 -19.44
C LEU A 437 -35.93 -14.51 -20.65
N LEU A 438 -36.53 -13.33 -20.47
CA LEU A 438 -36.61 -12.31 -21.51
C LEU A 438 -35.23 -11.84 -21.96
N THR A 439 -34.33 -11.59 -21.02
CA THR A 439 -32.94 -11.20 -21.28
C THR A 439 -32.20 -12.28 -22.08
N LEU A 440 -32.35 -13.55 -21.69
CA LEU A 440 -31.72 -14.67 -22.37
C LEU A 440 -32.20 -14.81 -23.82
N LEU A 441 -33.53 -14.84 -24.03
CA LEU A 441 -34.13 -15.02 -25.35
C LEU A 441 -33.86 -13.81 -26.28
N SER A 442 -33.92 -12.60 -25.73
CA SER A 442 -33.58 -11.38 -26.47
C SER A 442 -32.11 -11.39 -26.89
N GLY A 443 -31.19 -11.79 -26.01
CA GLY A 443 -29.77 -11.91 -26.33
C GLY A 443 -29.47 -12.92 -27.45
N LEU A 444 -30.17 -14.06 -27.45
CA LEU A 444 -30.11 -15.04 -28.55
C LEU A 444 -30.63 -14.46 -29.86
N ALA A 445 -31.80 -13.81 -29.85
CA ALA A 445 -32.42 -13.22 -31.04
C ALA A 445 -31.58 -12.08 -31.65
N LEU A 446 -30.95 -11.26 -30.79
CA LEU A 446 -30.09 -10.17 -31.21
C LEU A 446 -28.80 -10.66 -31.87
N SER A 447 -28.28 -11.82 -31.45
CA SER A 447 -26.99 -12.34 -31.90
C SER A 447 -27.07 -13.34 -33.05
N ASN A 448 -28.25 -13.89 -33.34
CA ASN A 448 -28.45 -14.97 -34.31
C ASN A 448 -29.58 -14.65 -35.29
N HIS A 449 -29.43 -15.07 -36.55
CA HIS A 449 -30.53 -15.01 -37.52
C HIS A 449 -31.62 -16.06 -37.18
N PRO A 450 -32.91 -15.84 -37.51
CA PRO A 450 -33.97 -16.85 -37.42
C PRO A 450 -33.74 -18.17 -38.19
N HIS A 451 -32.68 -18.25 -39.00
CA HIS A 451 -32.29 -19.50 -39.69
C HIS A 451 -31.32 -20.33 -38.85
N GLN A 452 -30.81 -19.75 -37.76
CA GLN A 452 -29.84 -20.34 -36.85
C GLN A 452 -30.46 -20.70 -35.50
N VAL A 453 -31.44 -19.93 -35.02
CA VAL A 453 -32.09 -20.11 -33.72
C VAL A 453 -33.58 -19.85 -33.84
N ASN A 454 -34.40 -20.76 -33.30
CA ASN A 454 -35.84 -20.66 -33.18
C ASN A 454 -36.32 -20.95 -31.75
N PHE A 455 -37.48 -20.41 -31.41
CA PHE A 455 -38.10 -20.52 -30.09
C PHE A 455 -39.48 -21.17 -30.16
N VAL A 456 -39.75 -22.09 -29.24
CA VAL A 456 -41.11 -22.55 -28.89
C VAL A 456 -41.36 -22.17 -27.45
N LEU A 457 -42.36 -21.32 -27.23
CA LEU A 457 -42.65 -20.73 -25.93
C LEU A 457 -43.89 -21.40 -25.34
N VAL A 458 -43.80 -21.85 -24.09
CA VAL A 458 -44.89 -22.55 -23.39
C VAL A 458 -45.15 -21.86 -22.06
N ASP A 459 -46.36 -21.32 -21.89
CA ASP A 459 -46.82 -20.64 -20.67
C ASP A 459 -48.08 -21.32 -20.12
N TYR A 460 -47.97 -21.90 -18.93
CA TYR A 460 -49.05 -22.66 -18.30
C TYR A 460 -50.14 -21.81 -17.63
N LYS A 461 -49.82 -20.59 -17.18
CA LYS A 461 -50.73 -19.74 -16.41
C LYS A 461 -51.35 -18.61 -17.23
N GLY A 462 -51.05 -18.56 -18.53
CA GLY A 462 -51.43 -17.43 -19.37
C GLY A 462 -50.71 -16.16 -18.96
N GLY A 463 -49.50 -16.29 -18.42
CA GLY A 463 -48.63 -15.17 -18.08
C GLY A 463 -48.38 -14.28 -19.31
N THR A 464 -48.39 -12.98 -19.10
CA THR A 464 -48.12 -12.02 -20.17
C THR A 464 -46.63 -11.86 -20.45
N ALA A 465 -45.76 -12.43 -19.60
CA ALA A 465 -44.33 -12.14 -19.61
C ALA A 465 -43.67 -12.50 -20.94
N MET A 466 -43.95 -13.68 -21.50
CA MET A 466 -43.33 -14.13 -22.76
C MET A 466 -44.05 -13.67 -24.02
N SER A 467 -45.28 -13.11 -23.89
CA SER A 467 -46.09 -12.65 -25.02
C SER A 467 -45.39 -11.56 -25.84
N VAL A 468 -44.51 -10.77 -25.21
CA VAL A 468 -43.70 -9.74 -25.88
C VAL A 468 -42.72 -10.30 -26.91
N LEU A 469 -42.42 -11.60 -26.85
CA LEU A 469 -41.55 -12.29 -27.81
C LEU A 469 -42.34 -13.02 -28.91
N ALA A 470 -43.68 -12.98 -28.89
CA ALA A 470 -44.53 -13.72 -29.83
C ALA A 470 -44.25 -13.33 -31.29
N ASP A 471 -44.06 -12.03 -31.53
CA ASP A 471 -43.90 -11.47 -32.87
C ASP A 471 -42.45 -11.51 -33.38
N LEU A 472 -41.51 -12.08 -32.61
CA LEU A 472 -40.15 -12.26 -33.10
C LEU A 472 -40.13 -13.28 -34.25
N PRO A 473 -39.34 -13.04 -35.31
CA PRO A 473 -39.22 -13.98 -36.42
C PRO A 473 -38.61 -15.33 -35.99
N HIS A 474 -37.93 -15.37 -34.84
CA HIS A 474 -37.42 -16.59 -34.22
C HIS A 474 -38.50 -17.43 -33.55
N THR A 475 -39.63 -16.83 -33.16
CA THR A 475 -40.70 -17.53 -32.43
C THR A 475 -41.59 -18.29 -33.40
N VAL A 476 -41.46 -19.62 -33.44
CA VAL A 476 -42.18 -20.48 -34.37
C VAL A 476 -43.45 -21.08 -33.78
N GLY A 477 -43.64 -20.96 -32.46
CA GLY A 477 -44.85 -21.39 -31.79
C GLY A 477 -44.91 -20.84 -30.37
N MET A 478 -46.10 -20.40 -29.98
CA MET A 478 -46.42 -20.02 -28.61
C MET A 478 -47.64 -20.81 -28.17
N VAL A 479 -47.54 -21.44 -27.01
CA VAL A 479 -48.60 -22.25 -26.42
C VAL A 479 -48.91 -21.66 -25.05
N THR A 480 -50.11 -21.09 -24.92
CA THR A 480 -50.60 -20.47 -23.69
C THR A 480 -51.83 -21.20 -23.17
N ASP A 481 -52.12 -21.06 -21.88
CA ASP A 481 -53.36 -21.57 -21.26
C ASP A 481 -53.60 -23.06 -21.52
N LEU A 482 -52.59 -23.85 -21.16
CA LEU A 482 -52.54 -25.28 -21.46
C LEU A 482 -53.55 -26.08 -20.64
N ASP A 483 -54.72 -26.34 -21.25
CA ASP A 483 -55.59 -27.44 -20.86
C ASP A 483 -54.98 -28.82 -21.27
N GLY A 484 -55.46 -29.91 -20.68
CA GLY A 484 -54.92 -31.26 -20.95
C GLY A 484 -54.97 -31.70 -22.42
N LYS A 485 -55.86 -31.13 -23.26
CA LYS A 485 -55.91 -31.44 -24.70
C LYS A 485 -54.87 -30.63 -25.48
N GLN A 486 -54.63 -29.38 -25.11
CA GLN A 486 -53.60 -28.52 -25.69
C GLN A 486 -52.20 -29.05 -25.38
N THR A 487 -51.95 -29.51 -24.16
CA THR A 487 -50.64 -30.09 -23.78
C THR A 487 -50.34 -31.33 -24.62
N ARG A 488 -51.34 -32.21 -24.80
CA ARG A 488 -51.18 -33.40 -25.65
C ARG A 488 -50.88 -33.04 -27.10
N ARG A 489 -51.53 -32.02 -27.66
CA ARG A 489 -51.25 -31.53 -29.03
C ARG A 489 -49.83 -30.98 -29.15
N ALA A 490 -49.39 -30.18 -28.19
CA ALA A 490 -48.03 -29.64 -28.16
C ALA A 490 -46.97 -30.76 -28.10
N LEU A 491 -47.16 -31.78 -27.25
CA LEU A 491 -46.26 -32.94 -27.17
C LEU A 491 -46.22 -33.75 -28.47
N VAL A 492 -47.37 -33.93 -29.14
CA VAL A 492 -47.40 -34.62 -30.45
C VAL A 492 -46.64 -33.82 -31.51
N ALA A 493 -46.80 -32.48 -31.54
CA ALA A 493 -46.08 -31.63 -32.47
C ALA A 493 -44.57 -31.66 -32.23
N LEU A 494 -44.13 -31.57 -30.96
CA LEU A 494 -42.72 -31.66 -30.60
C LEU A 494 -42.10 -33.02 -30.97
N ARG A 495 -42.82 -34.12 -30.76
CA ARG A 495 -42.38 -35.46 -31.19
C ARG A 495 -42.23 -35.55 -32.71
N SER A 496 -43.19 -34.99 -33.46
CA SER A 496 -43.11 -34.95 -34.92
C SER A 496 -41.91 -34.14 -35.41
N GLU A 497 -41.61 -33.01 -34.75
CA GLU A 497 -40.43 -32.19 -35.09
C GLU A 497 -39.12 -32.91 -34.76
N LEU A 498 -39.07 -33.65 -33.65
CA LEU A 498 -37.92 -34.47 -33.30
C LEU A 498 -37.65 -35.54 -34.36
N SER A 499 -38.68 -36.30 -34.77
CA SER A 499 -38.53 -37.29 -35.85
C SER A 499 -38.10 -36.66 -37.18
N ARG A 500 -38.63 -35.48 -37.54
CA ARG A 500 -38.20 -34.75 -38.74
C ARG A 500 -36.71 -34.38 -38.68
N ARG A 501 -36.24 -33.92 -37.53
CA ARG A 501 -34.84 -33.53 -37.31
C ARG A 501 -33.90 -34.73 -37.37
N GLU A 502 -34.27 -35.85 -36.76
CA GLU A 502 -33.52 -37.11 -36.84
C GLU A 502 -33.37 -37.58 -38.29
N GLU A 503 -34.44 -37.48 -39.09
CA GLU A 503 -34.40 -37.86 -40.50
C GLU A 503 -33.44 -36.97 -41.31
N ILE A 504 -33.44 -35.65 -41.05
CA ILE A 504 -32.52 -34.71 -41.70
C ILE A 504 -31.06 -35.03 -41.33
N LEU A 505 -30.77 -35.20 -40.04
CA LEU A 505 -29.42 -35.54 -39.58
C LEU A 505 -28.93 -36.88 -40.16
N ALA A 506 -29.81 -37.89 -40.20
CA ALA A 506 -29.51 -39.19 -40.80
C ALA A 506 -29.25 -39.10 -42.31
N ARG A 507 -30.04 -38.31 -43.05
CA ARG A 507 -29.82 -38.05 -44.48
C ARG A 507 -28.44 -37.45 -44.76
N HIS A 508 -27.94 -36.61 -43.87
CA HIS A 508 -26.62 -35.96 -43.99
C HIS A 508 -25.49 -36.68 -43.24
N GLN A 509 -25.76 -37.84 -42.63
CA GLN A 509 -24.78 -38.68 -41.91
C GLN A 509 -24.02 -37.92 -40.80
N VAL A 510 -24.71 -37.01 -40.12
CA VAL A 510 -24.15 -36.23 -39.00
C VAL A 510 -24.84 -36.59 -37.69
N ALA A 511 -24.09 -36.53 -36.59
CA ALA A 511 -24.57 -36.95 -35.28
C ALA A 511 -25.48 -35.90 -34.61
N ASP A 512 -25.27 -34.63 -34.90
CA ASP A 512 -25.94 -33.51 -34.22
C ASP A 512 -25.99 -32.26 -35.12
N VAL A 513 -26.66 -31.22 -34.59
CA VAL A 513 -26.86 -29.93 -35.26
C VAL A 513 -25.56 -29.13 -35.44
N ASP A 514 -24.58 -29.25 -34.55
CA ASP A 514 -23.28 -28.60 -34.71
C ASP A 514 -22.56 -29.16 -35.94
N LYS A 515 -22.53 -30.49 -36.07
CA LYS A 515 -21.98 -31.19 -37.24
C LYS A 515 -22.75 -30.88 -38.51
N TYR A 516 -24.06 -30.70 -38.43
CA TYR A 516 -24.84 -30.25 -39.58
C TYR A 516 -24.40 -28.86 -40.06
N HIS A 517 -24.14 -27.90 -39.15
CA HIS A 517 -23.69 -26.56 -39.53
C HIS A 517 -22.26 -26.52 -40.08
N GLU A 518 -21.38 -27.43 -39.66
CA GLU A 518 -20.03 -27.58 -40.24
C GLU A 518 -20.05 -27.95 -41.74
N LEU A 519 -21.14 -28.55 -42.25
CA LEU A 519 -21.28 -28.92 -43.66
C LEU A 519 -21.49 -27.73 -44.60
N GLY A 520 -21.84 -26.54 -44.08
CA GLY A 520 -22.06 -25.34 -44.90
C GLY A 520 -23.26 -25.42 -45.85
N ILE A 521 -24.24 -26.27 -45.54
CA ILE A 521 -25.46 -26.47 -46.35
C ILE A 521 -26.36 -25.22 -46.25
N SER A 522 -27.00 -24.85 -47.37
CA SER A 522 -27.86 -23.66 -47.44
C SER A 522 -29.25 -23.84 -46.81
N GLU A 523 -29.72 -25.08 -46.66
CA GLU A 523 -31.00 -25.39 -46.01
C GLU A 523 -30.94 -25.05 -44.51
N PRO A 524 -31.79 -24.12 -44.02
CA PRO A 524 -31.80 -23.73 -42.62
C PRO A 524 -32.14 -24.89 -41.68
N PHE A 525 -31.27 -25.13 -40.70
CA PHE A 525 -31.49 -26.11 -39.64
C PHE A 525 -31.22 -25.47 -38.28
N PRO A 526 -32.12 -24.60 -37.79
CA PRO A 526 -31.90 -23.81 -36.59
C PRO A 526 -31.92 -24.67 -35.32
N TYR A 527 -31.17 -24.25 -34.32
CA TYR A 527 -31.37 -24.66 -32.93
C TYR A 527 -32.79 -24.35 -32.49
N LEU A 528 -33.47 -25.30 -31.84
CA LEU A 528 -34.82 -25.11 -31.32
C LEU A 528 -34.76 -25.03 -29.79
N PHE A 529 -34.96 -23.84 -29.24
CA PHE A 529 -35.10 -23.67 -27.79
C PHE A 529 -36.58 -23.78 -27.41
N ILE A 530 -36.87 -24.79 -26.60
CA ILE A 530 -38.20 -24.99 -26.01
C ILE A 530 -38.14 -24.39 -24.61
N VAL A 531 -38.86 -23.28 -24.40
CA VAL A 531 -38.88 -22.57 -23.12
C VAL A 531 -40.23 -22.77 -22.46
N ILE A 532 -40.21 -23.36 -21.27
CA ILE A 532 -41.40 -23.65 -20.48
C ILE A 532 -41.34 -22.81 -19.22
N ASP A 533 -42.22 -21.81 -19.10
CA ASP A 533 -42.41 -21.10 -17.84
C ASP A 533 -43.40 -21.87 -16.95
N GLU A 534 -43.23 -21.73 -15.63
CA GLU A 534 -44.04 -22.40 -14.61
C GLU A 534 -44.06 -23.95 -14.71
N PHE A 535 -42.92 -24.56 -15.05
CA PHE A 535 -42.77 -26.02 -15.18
C PHE A 535 -43.22 -26.83 -13.95
N ALA A 536 -43.20 -26.24 -12.74
CA ALA A 536 -43.66 -26.92 -11.52
C ALA A 536 -45.11 -27.41 -11.63
N GLU A 537 -45.98 -26.63 -12.30
CA GLU A 537 -47.39 -27.00 -12.48
C GLU A 537 -47.59 -28.15 -13.47
N LEU A 538 -46.66 -28.32 -14.42
CA LEU A 538 -46.64 -29.45 -15.35
C LEU A 538 -46.43 -30.77 -14.61
N LYS A 539 -45.72 -30.77 -13.48
CA LYS A 539 -45.43 -31.98 -12.70
C LYS A 539 -46.58 -32.38 -11.77
N GLU A 540 -47.43 -31.43 -11.37
CA GLU A 540 -48.56 -31.67 -10.45
C GLU A 540 -49.86 -32.08 -11.17
N ARG A 541 -49.93 -31.92 -12.50
CA ARG A 541 -51.06 -32.33 -13.37
C ARG A 541 -50.66 -33.47 -14.29
#